data_AF-A0A7C9EL08-F1
#
_entry.id   AF-A0A7C9EL08-F1
#
_cell.length_a   1.000
_cell.length_b   1.000
_cell.length_c   1.000
_cell.angle_alpha   90.00
_cell.angle_beta   90.00
_cell.angle_gamma   90.00
#
_symmetry.space_group_name_H-M   'P 1'
#
loop_
_entity.id
_entity.type
_entity.pdbx_description
1 polymer ?
#
loop_
_entity_poly.entity_id
_entity_poly.type
_entity_poly.pdbx_seq_one_letter_code
_entity_poly.pdbx_strand_id
1 'polypeptide(L)'
;LYMVLSGLEKAIIQNTTANQTKALEEALAPQSLFQIGLLLVLPMIMEIGLERGFRTAIGDFIIMQLQLASVFFTFQLGTKAHYYGRTILHGGSKYRATGRGFVVFHAKFADNYRRYSRSHFVKALELFILLIVYEAYSQSYRNSNLYLFVTWSMWFLVASWLFAPFIFNPSGFDWQKTVDDWTDWKRWMGNRGGIGIQPDKSWESWWEGEQEHLKDRKSV
;
A
#
# COMPACT_ATOMS: atom_id res chain seq x y z
N LEU A 1 9.25 4.81 15.63
CA LEU A 1 10.39 5.49 15.00
C LEU A 1 10.81 6.78 15.71
N TYR A 2 9.98 7.84 15.77
CA TYR A 2 10.38 9.07 16.47
C TYR A 2 10.79 8.83 17.92
N MET A 3 10.10 7.92 18.62
CA MET A 3 10.47 7.48 19.97
C MET A 3 11.79 6.67 20.01
N VAL A 4 12.09 5.90 18.96
CA VAL A 4 13.31 5.09 18.85
C VAL A 4 14.52 6.01 18.61
N LEU A 5 14.39 6.90 17.63
CA LEU A 5 15.44 7.83 17.22
C LEU A 5 15.74 8.90 18.27
N SER A 6 14.75 9.33 19.04
CA SER A 6 14.96 10.26 20.15
C SER A 6 15.58 9.63 21.38
N GLY A 7 15.81 8.30 21.39
CA GLY A 7 16.23 7.55 22.57
C GLY A 7 15.16 7.47 23.67
N LEU A 8 13.97 8.06 23.43
CA LEU A 8 12.84 8.04 24.36
C LEU A 8 12.35 6.61 24.61
N GLU A 9 12.40 5.73 23.60
CA GLU A 9 12.09 4.31 23.76
C GLU A 9 13.01 3.64 24.78
N LYS A 10 14.32 3.91 24.70
CA LYS A 10 15.31 3.39 25.66
C LYS A 10 15.08 3.96 27.06
N ALA A 11 14.75 5.25 27.17
CA ALA A 11 14.45 5.92 28.43
C ALA A 11 13.12 5.44 29.06
N ILE A 12 12.09 5.22 28.25
CA ILE A 12 10.80 4.65 28.67
C ILE A 12 11.02 3.22 29.17
N ILE A 13 11.75 2.38 28.44
CA ILE A 13 11.99 0.99 28.86
C ILE A 13 12.80 0.91 30.17
N GLN A 14 13.76 1.82 30.38
CA GLN A 14 14.53 1.86 31.63
C GLN A 14 13.74 2.36 32.85
N ASN A 15 12.74 3.23 32.65
CA ASN A 15 11.99 3.87 33.75
C ASN A 15 10.56 3.33 33.95
N THR A 16 10.03 2.52 33.03
CA THR A 16 8.60 2.15 33.04
C THR A 16 8.39 0.69 33.39
N THR A 17 7.42 0.43 34.27
CA THR A 17 6.93 -0.92 34.59
C THR A 17 6.35 -1.59 33.33
N ALA A 18 6.57 -2.90 33.18
CA ALA A 18 6.20 -3.74 32.03
C ALA A 18 4.72 -3.64 31.57
N ASN A 19 3.83 -3.02 32.35
CA ASN A 19 2.42 -2.83 32.02
C ASN A 19 2.17 -1.77 30.93
N GLN A 20 2.97 -0.71 30.83
CA GLN A 20 2.71 0.34 29.83
C GLN A 20 3.15 -0.06 28.42
N THR A 21 4.25 -0.82 28.28
CA THR A 21 4.68 -1.38 26.99
C THR A 21 3.65 -2.39 26.46
N LYS A 22 3.09 -3.21 27.36
CA LYS A 22 2.02 -4.17 27.02
C LYS A 22 0.74 -3.47 26.52
N ALA A 23 0.34 -2.37 27.14
CA ALA A 23 -0.83 -1.60 26.70
C ALA A 23 -0.64 -0.99 25.30
N LEU A 24 0.57 -0.52 24.97
CA LEU A 24 0.90 -0.02 23.64
C LEU A 24 0.85 -1.14 22.58
N GLU A 25 1.38 -2.32 22.88
CA GLU A 25 1.30 -3.49 21.99
C GLU A 25 -0.14 -3.92 21.73
N GLU A 26 -0.97 -3.98 22.78
CA GLU A 26 -2.38 -4.36 22.70
C GLU A 26 -3.18 -3.37 21.84
N ALA A 27 -2.85 -2.07 21.89
CA ALA A 27 -3.47 -1.07 21.03
C ALA A 27 -3.10 -1.22 19.54
N LEU A 28 -1.90 -1.72 19.23
CA LEU A 28 -1.41 -1.89 17.85
C LEU A 28 -1.88 -3.19 17.18
N ALA A 29 -2.27 -4.20 17.97
CA ALA A 29 -2.69 -5.50 17.45
C ALA A 29 -3.97 -5.44 16.58
N PRO A 30 -5.06 -4.75 16.98
CA PRO A 30 -6.24 -4.59 16.13
C PRO A 30 -5.89 -3.94 14.79
N GLN A 31 -5.15 -2.82 14.80
CA GLN A 31 -4.74 -2.13 13.58
C GLN A 31 -4.02 -3.07 12.60
N SER A 32 -3.12 -3.90 13.11
CA SER A 32 -2.35 -4.86 12.31
C SER A 32 -3.26 -5.95 11.69
N LEU A 33 -4.31 -6.39 12.40
CA LEU A 33 -5.31 -7.33 11.87
C LEU A 33 -6.18 -6.72 10.76
N PHE A 34 -6.60 -5.46 10.90
CA PHE A 34 -7.29 -4.73 9.83
C PHE A 34 -6.39 -4.57 8.60
N GLN A 35 -5.09 -4.30 8.81
CA GLN A 35 -4.11 -4.01 7.76
C GLN A 35 -3.84 -5.20 6.82
N ILE A 36 -3.81 -6.43 7.35
CA ILE A 36 -3.63 -7.67 6.55
C ILE A 36 -4.92 -8.13 5.83
N GLY A 37 -5.99 -7.34 5.91
CA GLY A 37 -7.25 -7.57 5.20
C GLY A 37 -8.16 -8.62 5.83
N LEU A 38 -7.80 -9.18 6.99
CA LEU A 38 -8.53 -10.28 7.63
C LEU A 38 -10.00 -9.89 7.91
N LEU A 39 -10.22 -8.67 8.38
CA LEU A 39 -11.56 -8.15 8.67
C LEU A 39 -12.38 -7.82 7.41
N LEU A 40 -11.73 -7.49 6.29
CA LEU A 40 -12.42 -7.26 5.02
C LEU A 40 -12.95 -8.56 4.41
N VAL A 41 -12.35 -9.70 4.76
CA VAL A 41 -12.73 -11.03 4.26
C VAL A 41 -13.83 -11.66 5.12
N LEU A 42 -13.97 -11.26 6.39
CA LEU A 42 -14.99 -11.80 7.31
C LEU A 42 -16.43 -11.75 6.77
N PRO A 43 -16.94 -10.62 6.21
CA PRO A 43 -18.29 -10.59 5.67
C PRO A 43 -18.51 -11.64 4.56
N MET A 44 -17.50 -11.85 3.72
CA MET A 44 -17.56 -12.80 2.62
C MET A 44 -17.55 -14.26 3.12
N ILE A 45 -16.72 -14.58 4.13
CA ILE A 45 -16.73 -15.91 4.76
C ILE A 45 -18.08 -16.18 5.41
N MET A 46 -18.68 -15.18 6.06
CA MET A 46 -20.00 -15.29 6.68
C MET A 46 -21.10 -15.52 5.63
N GLU A 47 -21.08 -14.78 4.52
CA GLU A 47 -22.00 -14.95 3.40
C GLU A 47 -21.92 -16.39 2.83
N ILE A 48 -20.72 -16.85 2.48
CA ILE A 48 -20.51 -18.22 1.97
C ILE A 48 -20.89 -19.27 3.02
N GLY A 49 -20.60 -19.00 4.30
CA GLY A 49 -20.94 -19.88 5.42
C GLY A 49 -22.44 -20.04 5.60
N LEU A 50 -23.21 -18.97 5.41
CA LEU A 50 -24.67 -18.97 5.47
C LEU A 50 -25.30 -19.61 4.22
N GLU A 51 -24.75 -19.36 3.03
CA GLU A 51 -25.30 -19.86 1.76
C GLU A 51 -24.95 -21.33 1.48
N ARG A 52 -23.71 -21.75 1.79
CA ARG A 52 -23.11 -23.01 1.32
C ARG A 52 -22.52 -23.87 2.43
N GLY A 53 -22.65 -23.43 3.68
CA GLY A 53 -22.18 -24.12 4.88
C GLY A 53 -20.73 -23.80 5.26
N PHE A 54 -20.44 -23.91 6.57
CA PHE A 54 -19.17 -23.48 7.16
C PHE A 54 -17.93 -24.23 6.64
N ARG A 55 -18.06 -25.52 6.30
CA ARG A 55 -16.95 -26.31 5.73
C ARG A 55 -16.52 -25.79 4.36
N THR A 56 -17.49 -25.46 3.52
CA THR A 56 -17.26 -24.87 2.19
C THR A 56 -16.60 -23.50 2.34
N ALA A 57 -17.10 -22.68 3.27
CA ALA A 57 -16.53 -21.35 3.55
C ALA A 57 -15.05 -21.38 3.97
N ILE A 58 -14.64 -22.37 4.78
CA ILE A 58 -13.22 -22.55 5.13
C ILE A 58 -12.40 -22.93 3.89
N GLY A 59 -12.90 -23.84 3.06
CA GLY A 59 -12.23 -24.24 1.82
C GLY A 59 -12.05 -23.06 0.86
N ASP A 60 -13.11 -22.30 0.63
CA ASP A 60 -13.09 -21.11 -0.22
C ASP A 60 -12.16 -20.03 0.35
N PHE A 61 -12.15 -19.85 1.68
CA PHE A 61 -11.21 -18.93 2.32
C PHE A 61 -9.75 -19.31 2.05
N ILE A 62 -9.38 -20.59 2.16
CA ILE A 62 -8.03 -21.05 1.86
C ILE A 62 -7.69 -20.78 0.38
N ILE A 63 -8.61 -21.08 -0.53
CA ILE A 63 -8.43 -20.81 -1.97
C ILE A 63 -8.23 -19.31 -2.22
N MET A 64 -9.02 -18.44 -1.59
CA MET A 64 -8.85 -17.00 -1.70
C MET A 64 -7.46 -16.54 -1.22
N GLN A 65 -6.97 -17.08 -0.10
CA GLN A 65 -5.63 -16.75 0.39
C GLN A 65 -4.53 -17.21 -0.59
N LEU A 66 -4.68 -18.40 -1.19
CA LEU A 66 -3.76 -18.89 -2.22
C LEU A 66 -3.78 -18.02 -3.49
N GLN A 67 -4.92 -17.40 -3.80
CA GLN A 67 -5.06 -16.40 -4.87
C GLN A 67 -4.57 -14.99 -4.46
N LEU A 68 -3.89 -14.88 -3.32
CA LEU A 68 -3.32 -13.65 -2.78
C LEU A 68 -4.37 -12.59 -2.42
N ALA A 69 -5.56 -13.02 -1.96
CA ALA A 69 -6.63 -12.11 -1.56
C ALA A 69 -6.18 -11.07 -0.51
N SER A 70 -5.37 -11.45 0.48
CA SER A 70 -4.83 -10.49 1.45
C SER A 70 -4.00 -9.40 0.79
N VAL A 71 -3.16 -9.73 -0.20
CA VAL A 71 -2.36 -8.74 -0.95
C VAL A 71 -3.29 -7.79 -1.72
N PHE A 72 -4.31 -8.36 -2.38
CA PHE A 72 -5.30 -7.59 -3.13
C PHE A 72 -6.08 -6.62 -2.23
N PHE A 73 -6.63 -7.11 -1.10
CA PHE A 73 -7.45 -6.30 -0.20
C PHE A 73 -6.63 -5.23 0.53
N THR A 74 -5.41 -5.54 0.95
CA THR A 74 -4.50 -4.55 1.54
C THR A 74 -4.18 -3.43 0.54
N PHE A 75 -3.95 -3.77 -0.73
CA PHE A 75 -3.74 -2.78 -1.79
C PHE A 75 -5.02 -1.97 -2.11
N GLN A 76 -6.17 -2.64 -2.20
CA GLN A 76 -7.46 -2.01 -2.45
C GLN A 76 -7.83 -1.02 -1.34
N LEU A 77 -7.61 -1.40 -0.08
CA LEU A 77 -7.84 -0.52 1.07
C LEU A 77 -6.93 0.70 1.03
N GLY A 78 -5.64 0.53 0.68
CA GLY A 78 -4.69 1.63 0.48
C GLY A 78 -5.17 2.65 -0.57
N THR A 79 -5.69 2.15 -1.70
CA THR A 79 -6.30 2.98 -2.74
C THR A 79 -7.49 3.78 -2.21
N LYS A 80 -8.45 3.10 -1.57
CA LYS A 80 -9.66 3.73 -1.02
C LYS A 80 -9.29 4.79 0.02
N ALA A 81 -8.43 4.45 0.98
CA ALA A 81 -8.00 5.35 2.04
C ALA A 81 -7.30 6.61 1.49
N HIS A 82 -6.39 6.46 0.52
CA HIS A 82 -5.68 7.59 -0.06
C HIS A 82 -6.63 8.58 -0.77
N TYR A 83 -7.49 8.08 -1.65
CA TYR A 83 -8.38 8.96 -2.43
C TYR A 83 -9.53 9.52 -1.59
N TYR A 84 -10.05 8.75 -0.64
CA TYR A 84 -11.04 9.25 0.31
C TYR A 84 -10.47 10.40 1.16
N GLY A 85 -9.26 10.20 1.71
CA GLY A 85 -8.55 11.25 2.46
C GLY A 85 -8.24 12.48 1.61
N ARG A 86 -7.82 12.31 0.34
CA ARG A 86 -7.58 13.43 -0.58
C ARG A 86 -8.85 14.25 -0.82
N THR A 87 -9.97 13.59 -1.09
CA THR A 87 -11.26 14.26 -1.31
C THR A 87 -11.71 15.03 -0.07
N ILE A 88 -11.54 14.47 1.13
CA ILE A 88 -11.90 15.16 2.38
C ILE A 88 -11.01 16.38 2.64
N LEU A 89 -9.68 16.24 2.45
CA LEU A 89 -8.72 17.28 2.86
C LEU A 89 -8.56 18.40 1.84
N HIS A 90 -8.65 18.09 0.55
CA HIS A 90 -8.34 19.04 -0.53
C HIS A 90 -9.53 19.30 -1.45
N GLY A 91 -10.64 18.56 -1.31
CA GLY A 91 -11.71 18.60 -2.30
C GLY A 91 -11.27 18.05 -3.67
N GLY A 92 -12.21 18.05 -4.62
CA GLY A 92 -11.96 17.65 -6.00
C GLY A 92 -12.03 16.13 -6.24
N SER A 93 -13.05 15.68 -6.96
CA SER A 93 -13.14 14.32 -7.49
C SER A 93 -12.70 14.31 -8.95
N LYS A 94 -11.72 13.47 -9.28
CA LYS A 94 -11.32 13.25 -10.68
C LYS A 94 -11.95 11.96 -11.16
N TYR A 95 -12.93 12.06 -12.05
CA TYR A 95 -13.47 10.87 -12.70
C TYR A 95 -12.36 10.23 -13.56
N ARG A 96 -12.10 8.94 -13.32
CA ARG A 96 -11.29 8.11 -14.20
C ARG A 96 -12.19 7.04 -14.77
N ALA A 97 -12.39 7.08 -16.09
CA ALA A 97 -13.19 6.09 -16.78
C ALA A 97 -12.57 4.69 -16.62
N THR A 98 -13.33 3.77 -16.05
CA THR A 98 -13.07 2.34 -16.15
C THR A 98 -13.62 1.90 -17.50
N GLY A 99 -12.76 1.76 -18.51
CA GLY A 99 -13.20 1.45 -19.88
C GLY A 99 -14.17 0.27 -19.96
N ARG A 100 -15.10 0.27 -20.93
CA ARG A 100 -16.00 -0.86 -21.23
C ARG A 100 -15.30 -1.82 -22.19
N GLY A 101 -14.99 -3.05 -21.75
CA GLY A 101 -14.37 -4.11 -22.57
C GLY A 101 -13.93 -5.32 -21.73
N PHE A 102 -13.55 -6.43 -22.35
CA PHE A 102 -12.98 -7.60 -21.65
C PHE A 102 -11.65 -7.20 -20.98
N VAL A 103 -11.64 -7.15 -19.64
CA VAL A 103 -10.54 -6.59 -18.84
C VAL A 103 -9.49 -7.67 -18.54
N VAL A 104 -8.65 -7.96 -19.53
CA VAL A 104 -7.37 -8.68 -19.32
C VAL A 104 -6.27 -7.93 -20.09
N PHE A 105 -6.18 -6.61 -19.90
CA PHE A 105 -5.16 -5.80 -20.53
C PHE A 105 -3.95 -5.62 -19.60
N HIS A 106 -2.78 -5.89 -20.14
CA HIS A 106 -1.50 -5.59 -19.50
C HIS A 106 -1.36 -4.07 -19.33
N ALA A 107 -1.17 -3.61 -18.10
CA ALA A 107 -0.89 -2.22 -17.79
C ALA A 107 0.61 -1.97 -17.85
N LYS A 108 1.03 -0.96 -18.62
CA LYS A 108 2.45 -0.62 -18.74
C LYS A 108 3.02 -0.13 -17.42
N PHE A 109 4.32 -0.31 -17.20
CA PHE A 109 4.99 0.18 -15.99
C PHE A 109 4.82 1.69 -15.77
N ALA A 110 4.87 2.51 -16.83
CA ALA A 110 4.60 3.94 -16.76
C ALA A 110 3.17 4.28 -16.32
N ASP A 111 2.18 3.50 -16.75
CA ASP A 111 0.78 3.68 -16.32
C ASP A 111 0.61 3.29 -14.85
N ASN A 112 1.18 2.15 -14.44
CA ASN A 112 1.16 1.69 -13.05
C ASN A 112 1.83 2.69 -12.12
N TYR A 113 3.00 3.21 -12.50
CA TYR A 113 3.70 4.24 -11.74
C TYR A 113 2.86 5.50 -11.61
N ARG A 114 2.34 6.06 -12.70
CA ARG A 114 1.49 7.26 -12.64
C ARG A 114 0.21 7.08 -11.83
N ARG A 115 -0.36 5.86 -11.83
CA ARG A 115 -1.60 5.55 -11.11
C ARG A 115 -1.39 5.35 -9.61
N TYR A 116 -0.30 4.70 -9.23
CA TYR A 116 -0.09 4.23 -7.86
C TYR A 116 1.07 4.91 -7.12
N SER A 117 1.83 5.81 -7.76
CA SER A 117 2.98 6.48 -7.13
C SER A 117 2.62 7.19 -5.82
N ARG A 118 1.62 8.10 -5.83
CA ARG A 118 1.22 8.86 -4.62
C ARG A 118 0.39 8.07 -3.62
N SER A 119 -0.37 7.09 -4.09
CA SER A 119 -1.25 6.28 -3.24
C SER A 119 -0.49 5.16 -2.53
N HIS A 120 0.52 4.56 -3.18
CA HIS A 120 1.23 3.36 -2.72
C HIS A 120 2.75 3.52 -2.79
N PHE A 121 3.35 3.67 -3.98
CA PHE A 121 4.81 3.46 -4.12
C PHE A 121 5.66 4.40 -3.27
N VAL A 122 5.37 5.71 -3.26
CA VAL A 122 6.12 6.67 -2.43
C VAL A 122 5.97 6.32 -0.95
N LYS A 123 4.73 6.09 -0.49
CA LYS A 123 4.46 5.75 0.91
C LYS A 123 5.08 4.41 1.33
N ALA A 124 5.08 3.44 0.41
CA ALA A 124 5.67 2.13 0.65
C ALA A 124 7.20 2.20 0.72
N LEU A 125 7.83 3.01 -0.13
CA LEU A 125 9.27 3.26 -0.06
C LEU A 125 9.65 4.03 1.22
N GLU A 126 8.88 5.03 1.60
CA GLU A 126 9.04 5.72 2.89
C GLU A 126 8.96 4.71 4.05
N LEU A 127 7.87 3.93 4.12
CA LEU A 127 7.69 2.91 5.16
C LEU A 127 8.79 1.83 5.13
N PHE A 128 9.21 1.39 3.95
CA PHE A 128 10.30 0.42 3.78
C PHE A 128 11.60 0.92 4.39
N ILE A 129 12.00 2.16 4.06
CA ILE A 129 13.19 2.79 4.64
C ILE A 129 13.04 2.91 6.15
N LEU A 130 11.87 3.35 6.62
CA LEU A 130 11.62 3.47 8.06
C LEU A 130 11.67 2.12 8.80
N LEU A 131 11.20 1.04 8.18
CA LEU A 131 11.29 -0.31 8.73
C LEU A 131 12.73 -0.81 8.81
N ILE A 132 13.55 -0.53 7.79
CA ILE A 132 14.99 -0.85 7.81
C ILE A 132 15.69 -0.11 8.96
N VAL A 133 15.42 1.20 9.10
CA VAL A 133 15.97 1.99 10.21
C VAL A 133 15.49 1.44 11.55
N TYR A 134 14.20 1.12 11.67
CA TYR A 134 13.65 0.54 12.89
C TYR A 134 14.33 -0.78 13.27
N GLU A 135 14.52 -1.70 12.32
CA GLU A 135 15.22 -2.96 12.55
C GLU A 135 16.70 -2.77 12.91
N ALA A 136 17.37 -1.77 12.34
CA ALA A 136 18.78 -1.49 12.63
C ALA A 136 19.00 -0.93 14.05
N TYR A 137 18.09 -0.09 14.55
CA TYR A 137 18.23 0.61 15.83
C TYR A 137 17.43 -0.01 16.99
N SER A 138 16.46 -0.90 16.72
CA SER A 138 15.68 -1.60 17.75
C SER A 138 16.54 -2.69 18.43
N GLN A 139 17.17 -2.33 19.54
CA GLN A 139 18.08 -3.21 20.29
C GLN A 139 17.40 -3.99 21.42
N SER A 140 16.21 -3.59 21.89
CA SER A 140 15.70 -4.03 23.20
C SER A 140 14.36 -4.77 23.19
N TYR A 141 13.66 -4.88 22.06
CA TYR A 141 12.26 -5.34 22.01
C TYR A 141 11.99 -6.59 21.13
N ARG A 142 13.05 -7.26 20.67
CA ARG A 142 12.96 -8.33 19.66
C ARG A 142 12.30 -9.65 20.11
N ASN A 143 11.99 -9.84 21.40
CA ASN A 143 11.54 -11.13 21.94
C ASN A 143 10.02 -11.25 22.20
N SER A 144 9.21 -10.23 21.89
CA SER A 144 7.75 -10.31 22.02
C SER A 144 7.11 -10.89 20.75
N ASN A 145 6.22 -11.88 20.90
CA ASN A 145 5.43 -12.43 19.79
C ASN A 145 4.56 -11.34 19.11
N LEU A 146 4.10 -10.35 19.88
CA LEU A 146 3.31 -9.23 19.35
C LEU A 146 4.18 -8.30 18.50
N TYR A 147 5.41 -8.02 18.94
CA TYR A 147 6.38 -7.27 18.12
C TYR A 147 6.61 -7.95 16.77
N LEU A 148 6.88 -9.25 16.77
CA LEU A 148 7.09 -10.02 15.54
C LEU A 148 5.86 -9.94 14.61
N PHE A 149 4.65 -10.08 15.17
CA PHE A 149 3.40 -9.98 14.42
C PHE A 149 3.20 -8.59 13.80
N VAL A 150 3.38 -7.52 14.58
CA VAL A 150 3.23 -6.14 14.10
C VAL A 150 4.25 -5.84 13.02
N THR A 151 5.53 -6.15 13.25
CA THR A 151 6.61 -5.93 12.28
C THR A 151 6.36 -6.71 10.99
N TRP A 152 6.00 -7.99 11.09
CA TRP A 152 5.67 -8.80 9.91
C TRP A 152 4.47 -8.23 9.13
N SER A 153 3.44 -7.75 9.82
CA SER A 153 2.28 -7.12 9.18
C SER A 153 2.64 -5.82 8.42
N MET A 154 3.64 -5.07 8.90
CA MET A 154 4.14 -3.86 8.23
C MET A 154 4.96 -4.20 6.99
N TRP A 155 5.83 -5.22 7.08
CA TRP A 155 6.54 -5.76 5.92
C TRP A 155 5.56 -6.29 4.86
N PHE A 156 4.53 -7.00 5.28
CA PHE A 156 3.46 -7.49 4.39
C PHE A 156 2.72 -6.33 3.69
N LEU A 157 2.39 -5.25 4.41
CA LEU A 157 1.79 -4.04 3.84
C LEU A 157 2.69 -3.43 2.76
N VAL A 158 3.97 -3.21 3.08
CA VAL A 158 4.96 -2.64 2.15
C VAL A 158 5.09 -3.50 0.89
N ALA A 159 5.25 -4.81 1.07
CA ALA A 159 5.33 -5.74 -0.05
C ALA A 159 4.05 -5.69 -0.91
N SER A 160 2.87 -5.68 -0.28
CA SER A 160 1.60 -5.60 -0.99
C SER A 160 1.48 -4.30 -1.79
N TRP A 161 1.89 -3.16 -1.23
CA TRP A 161 1.83 -1.87 -1.89
C TRP A 161 2.81 -1.73 -3.07
N LEU A 162 3.97 -2.37 -3.00
CA LEU A 162 4.96 -2.33 -4.07
C LEU A 162 4.63 -3.33 -5.19
N PHE A 163 4.23 -4.56 -4.85
CA PHE A 163 4.18 -5.66 -5.81
C PHE A 163 2.79 -5.97 -6.36
N ALA A 164 1.70 -5.62 -5.68
CA ALA A 164 0.34 -5.94 -6.15
C ALA A 164 0.04 -5.46 -7.59
N PRO A 165 0.42 -4.24 -8.02
CA PRO A 165 0.19 -3.79 -9.39
C PRO A 165 0.88 -4.62 -10.47
N PHE A 166 1.91 -5.39 -10.11
CA PHE A 166 2.68 -6.24 -11.02
C PHE A 166 2.18 -7.69 -10.95
N ILE A 167 1.93 -8.20 -9.74
CA ILE A 167 1.41 -9.56 -9.51
C ILE A 167 0.05 -9.75 -10.19
N PHE A 168 -0.85 -8.78 -10.05
CA PHE A 168 -2.18 -8.83 -10.65
C PHE A 168 -2.24 -8.25 -12.06
N ASN A 169 -1.08 -7.99 -12.69
CA ASN A 169 -1.01 -7.52 -14.07
C ASN A 169 -0.99 -8.72 -15.03
N PRO A 170 -1.93 -8.84 -15.97
CA PRO A 170 -1.88 -9.88 -16.99
C PRO A 170 -0.55 -9.82 -17.75
N SER A 171 0.14 -10.95 -17.92
CA SER A 171 1.50 -11.00 -18.50
C SER A 171 2.54 -10.11 -17.79
N GLY A 172 2.35 -9.75 -16.52
CA GLY A 172 3.27 -8.91 -15.75
C GLY A 172 4.69 -9.47 -15.60
N PHE A 173 4.84 -10.79 -15.76
CA PHE A 173 6.12 -11.51 -15.67
C PHE A 173 6.60 -12.06 -17.02
N ASP A 174 5.95 -11.70 -18.13
CA ASP A 174 6.47 -11.99 -19.45
C ASP A 174 7.76 -11.19 -19.67
N TRP A 175 8.86 -11.88 -19.95
CA TRP A 175 10.18 -11.24 -20.01
C TRP A 175 10.25 -10.16 -21.10
N GLN A 176 9.69 -10.44 -22.29
CA GLN A 176 9.75 -9.50 -23.39
C GLN A 176 8.94 -8.24 -23.05
N LYS A 177 7.73 -8.42 -22.54
CA LYS A 177 6.89 -7.28 -22.09
C LYS A 177 7.55 -6.50 -20.97
N THR A 178 8.16 -7.18 -20.00
CA THR A 178 8.87 -6.53 -18.88
C THR A 178 9.99 -5.61 -19.37
N VAL A 179 10.77 -6.08 -20.35
CA VAL A 179 11.88 -5.29 -20.93
C VAL A 179 11.34 -4.11 -21.73
N ASP A 180 10.28 -4.31 -22.51
CA ASP A 180 9.63 -3.26 -23.31
C ASP A 180 9.05 -2.17 -22.41
N ASP A 181 8.31 -2.57 -21.37
CA ASP A 181 7.72 -1.69 -20.37
C ASP A 181 8.78 -0.91 -19.57
N TRP A 182 9.87 -1.58 -19.19
CA TRP A 182 10.99 -0.93 -18.51
C TRP A 182 11.64 0.13 -19.40
N THR A 183 11.78 -0.16 -20.70
CA THR A 183 12.34 0.78 -21.68
C THR A 183 11.42 1.96 -21.90
N ASP A 184 10.11 1.73 -22.03
CA ASP A 184 9.09 2.77 -22.13
C ASP A 184 9.06 3.66 -20.88
N TRP A 185 9.09 3.05 -19.69
CA TRP A 185 9.15 3.77 -18.42
C TRP A 185 10.41 4.64 -18.31
N LYS A 186 11.60 4.12 -18.64
CA LYS A 186 12.84 4.91 -18.64
C LYS A 186 12.78 6.08 -19.61
N ARG A 187 12.20 5.89 -20.80
CA ARG A 187 12.01 6.99 -21.78
C ARG A 187 11.09 8.06 -21.21
N TRP A 188 9.95 7.68 -20.64
CA TRP A 188 9.01 8.59 -20.01
C TRP A 188 9.65 9.38 -18.85
N MET A 189 10.45 8.71 -18.00
CA MET A 189 11.21 9.34 -16.91
C MET A 189 12.25 10.34 -17.42
N GLY A 190 12.91 10.04 -18.54
CA GLY A 190 13.97 10.88 -19.12
C GLY A 190 13.46 12.07 -19.95
N ASN A 191 12.19 12.08 -20.35
CA ASN A 191 11.61 13.16 -21.13
C ASN A 191 11.35 14.39 -20.26
N ARG A 192 12.08 15.49 -20.55
CA ARG A 192 11.78 16.82 -19.98
C ARG A 192 10.39 17.27 -20.43
N GLY A 193 9.66 17.84 -19.48
CA GLY A 193 8.33 18.38 -19.69
C GLY A 193 8.36 19.73 -20.41
N GLY A 194 7.20 20.36 -20.49
CA GLY A 194 7.01 21.65 -21.14
C GLY A 194 5.54 22.01 -21.21
N ILE A 195 5.26 23.28 -21.53
CA ILE A 195 3.88 23.78 -21.64
C ILE A 195 3.15 22.98 -22.73
N GLY A 196 2.06 22.29 -22.35
CA GLY A 196 1.22 21.52 -23.27
C GLY A 196 1.67 20.08 -23.53
N ILE A 197 2.76 19.60 -22.93
CA ILE A 197 3.13 18.18 -23.00
C ILE A 197 2.20 17.37 -22.09
N GLN A 198 1.65 16.29 -22.63
CA GLN A 198 0.72 15.44 -21.89
C GLN A 198 1.44 14.62 -20.79
N PRO A 199 0.82 14.39 -19.61
CA PRO A 199 1.40 13.61 -18.51
C PRO A 199 1.85 12.18 -18.84
N ASP A 200 1.29 11.57 -19.88
CA ASP A 200 1.67 10.25 -20.37
C ASP A 200 2.97 10.22 -21.17
N LYS A 201 3.47 11.39 -21.60
CA LYS A 201 4.68 11.51 -22.42
C LYS A 201 5.91 11.98 -21.63
N SER A 202 5.71 12.63 -20.49
CA SER A 202 6.80 13.16 -19.66
C SER A 202 6.49 12.99 -18.16
N TRP A 203 7.49 12.54 -17.41
CA TRP A 203 7.44 12.51 -15.95
C TRP A 203 7.27 13.89 -15.32
N GLU A 204 7.93 14.91 -15.86
CA GLU A 204 7.87 16.27 -15.33
C GLU A 204 6.46 16.86 -15.47
N SER A 205 5.85 16.73 -16.65
CA SER A 205 4.46 17.16 -16.87
C SER A 205 3.46 16.39 -15.99
N TRP A 206 3.70 15.10 -15.74
CA TRP A 206 2.88 14.34 -14.78
C TRP A 206 3.06 14.83 -13.35
N TRP A 207 4.30 15.07 -12.92
CA TRP A 207 4.60 15.54 -11.58
C TRP A 207 3.94 16.89 -11.30
N GLU A 208 4.03 17.84 -12.24
CA GLU A 208 3.36 19.14 -12.12
C GLU A 208 1.84 19.00 -11.96
N GLY A 209 1.21 18.14 -12.77
CA GLY A 209 -0.23 17.86 -12.67
C GLY A 209 -0.63 17.18 -11.36
N GLU A 210 0.22 16.31 -10.80
CA GLU A 210 -0.04 15.73 -9.48
C GLU A 210 0.03 16.77 -8.36
N GLN A 211 0.78 17.86 -8.51
CA GLN A 211 0.89 18.93 -7.49
C GLN A 211 -0.21 19.99 -7.58
N GLU A 212 -1.01 20.01 -8.65
CA GLU A 212 -2.01 21.06 -8.93
C GLU A 212 -3.01 21.23 -7.78
N HIS A 213 -3.53 20.13 -7.23
CA HIS A 213 -4.46 20.15 -6.09
C HIS A 213 -3.90 20.78 -4.80
N LEU A 214 -2.58 20.95 -4.68
CA LEU A 214 -1.97 21.66 -3.56
C LEU A 214 -1.91 23.18 -3.79
N LYS A 215 -2.00 23.62 -5.05
CA LYS A 215 -1.92 25.04 -5.45
C LYS A 215 -3.26 25.77 -5.30
N ASP A 216 -4.38 25.06 -5.39
CA ASP A 216 -5.75 25.59 -5.20
C ASP A 216 -6.05 26.07 -3.76
N ARG A 217 -5.05 26.05 -2.86
CA ARG A 217 -5.14 26.61 -1.51
C ARG A 217 -5.05 28.15 -1.47
N LYS A 218 -5.58 28.84 -2.47
CA LYS A 218 -5.71 30.31 -2.50
C LYS A 218 -7.10 30.73 -2.96
N SER A 219 -8.06 30.76 -2.02
CA SER A 219 -9.12 31.77 -1.85
C SER A 219 -10.34 31.15 -1.16
N VAL A 220 -10.34 31.16 0.17
CA VAL A 220 -11.56 31.33 0.97
C VAL A 220 -11.24 32.39 2.01
#